data_AF-A0A7Y4K0N0-F1
#
_entry.id   AF-A0A7Y4K0N0-F1
#
_cell.length_a   1.000
_cell.length_b   1.000
_cell.length_c   1.000
_cell.angle_alpha   90.00
_cell.angle_beta   90.00
_cell.angle_gamma   90.00
#
_symmetry.space_group_name_H-M   'P 1'
#
loop_
_entity.id
_entity.type
_entity.pdbx_description
1 polymer ?
#
loop_
_entity_poly.entity_id
_entity_poly.type
_entity_poly.pdbx_seq_one_letter_code
_entity_poly.pdbx_strand_id
1 'polypeptide(L)'
;MTDVEEVSLVGLTEDMGVNALLFGFVGLYALTFPGRVRACYLVGSHATSEAVGESDLDLTLVFKDTFLPDEEDRFERFRMAVGPLARYPLDLNAVEEARLVAEGEVNLKENALLIAGEDVRDRVPLMPLEAWTRHSMHQPYRFIERARARPEDAPLRFPLAYPDPRGELYGYDYREVTDAQGQLHRGFKELVTLACRMATAAVALDAGRHTFSKRDAIQAHREHLNDTWTPLYESIFALRQKWGYRVPEDAAAKAALKDACARMLDAENAFLARYRDFLLLELTRGAVRDRVLAARRLGDIAYPDADVPQALRRLLESPEPSLREAARESLARLAKAA
;
A
#
# COMPACT_ATOMS: atom_id res chain seq x y z
N MET A 1 11.39 34.29 -24.25
CA MET A 1 11.81 34.15 -22.85
C MET A 1 10.64 33.52 -22.13
N THR A 2 10.69 32.22 -21.87
CA THR A 2 9.74 31.56 -20.98
C THR A 2 9.92 32.19 -19.60
N ASP A 3 8.87 32.80 -19.06
CA ASP A 3 8.80 33.11 -17.63
C ASP A 3 9.04 31.80 -16.90
N VAL A 4 10.23 31.66 -16.31
CA VAL A 4 10.51 30.56 -15.39
C VAL A 4 9.75 30.94 -14.13
N GLU A 5 8.59 30.30 -13.91
CA GLU A 5 7.87 30.42 -12.64
C GLU A 5 8.87 30.25 -11.50
N GLU A 6 8.88 31.20 -10.57
CA GLU A 6 9.79 31.20 -9.45
C GLU A 6 9.52 29.94 -8.60
N VAL A 7 10.47 29.00 -8.65
CA VAL A 7 10.38 27.74 -7.92
C VAL A 7 10.51 28.05 -6.43
N SER A 8 9.44 27.84 -5.68
CA SER A 8 9.41 28.00 -4.24
C SER A 8 8.72 26.81 -3.57
N LEU A 9 9.18 26.48 -2.37
CA LEU A 9 8.50 25.52 -1.51
C LEU A 9 7.46 26.27 -0.67
N VAL A 10 6.23 25.80 -0.69
CA VAL A 10 5.13 26.33 0.13
C VAL A 10 5.10 25.64 1.50
N GLY A 11 5.43 24.35 1.54
CA GLY A 11 5.56 23.55 2.76
C GLY A 11 6.98 23.08 2.99
N LEU A 12 7.38 23.03 4.27
CA LEU A 12 8.70 22.58 4.70
C LEU A 12 8.54 21.44 5.71
N THR A 13 9.46 20.48 5.64
CA THR A 13 9.67 19.48 6.68
C THR A 13 10.65 20.00 7.74
N GLU A 14 10.78 19.30 8.86
CA GLU A 14 11.80 19.61 9.87
C GLU A 14 13.23 19.26 9.40
N ASP A 15 13.37 18.41 8.38
CA ASP A 15 14.67 18.00 7.83
C ASP A 15 15.08 18.91 6.66
N MET A 16 16.09 19.75 6.90
CA MET A 16 16.62 20.66 5.88
C MET A 16 17.24 19.95 4.67
N GLY A 17 17.76 18.72 4.84
CA GLY A 17 18.26 17.90 3.75
C GLY A 17 17.13 17.43 2.84
N VAL A 18 15.99 17.06 3.43
CA VAL A 18 14.77 16.75 2.67
C VAL A 18 14.26 17.99 1.94
N ASN A 19 14.20 19.15 2.62
CA ASN A 19 13.75 20.40 1.98
C ASN A 19 14.63 20.80 0.78
N ALA A 20 15.95 20.65 0.88
CA ALA A 20 16.86 20.92 -0.23
C ALA A 20 16.61 19.99 -1.43
N LEU A 21 16.35 18.71 -1.16
CA LEU A 21 15.99 17.73 -2.19
C LEU A 21 14.66 18.12 -2.85
N LEU A 22 13.63 18.44 -2.05
CA LEU A 22 12.32 18.83 -2.54
C LEU A 22 12.41 20.08 -3.43
N PHE A 23 13.21 21.08 -3.04
CA PHE A 23 13.42 22.28 -3.85
C PHE A 23 13.99 21.94 -5.23
N GLY A 24 15.03 21.09 -5.28
CA GLY A 24 15.60 20.61 -6.54
C GLY A 24 14.59 19.80 -7.37
N PHE A 25 13.82 18.94 -6.72
CA PHE A 25 12.77 18.14 -7.35
C PHE A 25 11.69 19.02 -7.99
N VAL A 26 11.24 20.08 -7.30
CA VAL A 26 10.27 21.03 -7.84
C VAL A 26 10.77 21.69 -9.11
N GLY A 27 12.03 22.13 -9.12
CA GLY A 27 12.66 22.68 -10.32
C GLY A 27 12.68 21.68 -11.49
N LEU A 28 13.03 20.43 -11.21
CA LEU A 28 13.09 19.38 -12.24
C LEU A 28 11.72 19.06 -12.85
N TYR A 29 10.68 18.88 -12.04
CA TYR A 29 9.36 18.61 -12.59
C TYR A 29 8.78 19.84 -13.29
N ALA A 30 9.04 21.07 -12.81
CA ALA A 30 8.54 22.28 -13.45
C ALA A 30 9.12 22.47 -14.87
N LEU A 31 10.40 22.14 -15.05
CA LEU A 31 11.04 22.10 -16.37
C LEU A 31 10.49 20.97 -17.25
N THR A 32 10.14 19.83 -16.65
CA THR A 32 9.65 18.66 -17.38
C THR A 32 8.18 18.78 -17.73
N PHE A 33 7.35 19.43 -16.93
CA PHE A 33 5.90 19.51 -17.10
C PHE A 33 5.43 20.96 -16.99
N PRO A 34 5.91 21.85 -17.88
CA PRO A 34 5.68 23.29 -17.74
C PRO A 34 4.19 23.63 -17.74
N GLY A 35 3.72 24.23 -16.64
CA GLY A 35 2.33 24.62 -16.46
C GLY A 35 1.32 23.48 -16.31
N ARG A 36 1.76 22.22 -16.27
CA ARG A 36 0.89 21.02 -16.26
C ARG A 36 0.66 20.45 -14.87
N VAL A 37 1.61 20.60 -13.96
CA VAL A 37 1.42 20.20 -12.56
C VAL A 37 0.67 21.30 -11.81
N ARG A 38 -0.49 20.96 -11.24
CA ARG A 38 -1.28 21.81 -10.35
C ARG A 38 -0.62 21.93 -8.98
N ALA A 39 -0.19 20.79 -8.43
CA ALA A 39 0.31 20.68 -7.08
C ALA A 39 1.29 19.52 -6.93
N CYS A 40 2.25 19.67 -6.03
CA CYS A 40 3.11 18.60 -5.56
C CYS A 40 2.85 18.42 -4.06
N TYR A 41 2.46 17.21 -3.65
CA TYR A 41 2.28 16.86 -2.25
C TYR A 41 3.33 15.86 -1.80
N LEU A 42 3.82 16.05 -0.59
CA LEU A 42 4.48 15.02 0.20
C LEU A 42 3.40 14.28 0.98
N VAL A 43 3.36 12.96 0.85
CA VAL A 43 2.43 12.08 1.55
C VAL A 43 3.20 11.10 2.43
N GLY A 44 2.47 10.27 3.18
CA GLY A 44 3.09 9.23 3.99
C GLY A 44 3.80 9.79 5.22
N SER A 45 4.83 9.08 5.68
CA SER A 45 5.36 9.29 7.04
C SER A 45 6.06 10.63 7.24
N HIS A 46 6.60 11.25 6.19
CA HIS A 46 7.20 12.59 6.32
C HIS A 46 6.15 13.70 6.38
N ALA A 47 4.94 13.48 5.85
CA ALA A 47 3.84 14.44 5.98
C ALA A 47 3.17 14.40 7.35
N THR A 48 3.19 13.24 8.03
CA THR A 48 2.51 13.02 9.32
C THR A 48 3.44 13.10 10.54
N SER A 49 4.69 13.53 10.36
CA SER A 49 5.74 13.52 11.41
C SER A 49 5.96 12.12 12.03
N GLU A 50 5.80 11.09 11.22
CA GLU A 50 6.01 9.68 11.60
C GLU A 50 7.24 9.06 10.93
N ALA A 51 8.00 9.87 10.21
CA ALA A 51 9.21 9.45 9.53
C ALA A 51 10.23 8.91 10.54
N VAL A 52 10.75 7.73 10.23
CA VAL A 52 11.97 7.18 10.83
C VAL A 52 13.10 7.28 9.80
N GLY A 53 14.35 7.17 10.22
CA GLY A 53 15.52 7.44 9.35
C GLY A 53 15.55 6.67 8.03
N GLU A 54 14.94 5.48 7.98
CA GLU A 54 14.86 4.63 6.77
C GLU A 54 13.53 4.80 5.99
N SER A 55 12.81 5.90 6.22
CA SER A 55 11.56 6.21 5.50
C SER A 55 11.86 6.76 4.11
N ASP A 56 11.02 6.37 3.16
CA ASP A 56 10.94 6.91 1.81
C ASP A 56 10.25 8.27 1.79
N LEU A 57 10.53 9.05 0.76
CA LEU A 57 9.77 10.25 0.43
C LEU A 57 8.72 9.89 -0.63
N ASP A 58 7.47 9.85 -0.20
CA ASP A 58 6.33 9.61 -1.07
C ASP A 58 5.83 10.95 -1.63
N LEU A 59 6.02 11.19 -2.93
CA LEU A 59 5.56 12.41 -3.60
C LEU A 59 4.43 12.11 -4.58
N THR A 60 3.41 12.95 -4.57
CA THR A 60 2.29 12.89 -5.52
C THR A 60 2.24 14.19 -6.33
N LEU A 61 2.44 14.08 -7.64
CA LEU A 61 2.21 15.15 -8.59
C LEU A 61 0.76 15.11 -9.07
N VAL A 62 0.02 16.19 -8.83
CA VAL A 62 -1.34 16.36 -9.34
C VAL A 62 -1.28 17.13 -10.65
N PHE A 63 -1.64 16.47 -11.74
CA PHE A 63 -1.71 17.06 -13.08
C PHE A 63 -3.05 17.76 -13.28
N LYS A 64 -3.02 18.92 -13.94
CA LYS A 64 -4.20 19.74 -14.20
C LYS A 64 -5.20 18.98 -15.09
N ASP A 65 -6.44 18.95 -14.63
CA ASP A 65 -7.55 18.25 -15.28
C ASP A 65 -7.26 16.76 -15.46
N THR A 66 -7.14 16.30 -16.71
CA THR A 66 -6.73 14.95 -17.10
C THR A 66 -5.33 14.99 -17.72
N PHE A 67 -4.68 13.83 -17.80
CA PHE A 67 -3.44 13.72 -18.56
C PHE A 67 -3.68 14.05 -20.04
N LEU A 68 -2.72 14.76 -20.63
CA LEU A 68 -2.59 14.93 -22.07
C LEU A 68 -1.97 13.67 -22.69
N PRO A 69 -2.08 13.50 -24.01
CA PRO A 69 -1.36 12.43 -24.71
C PRO A 69 0.13 12.44 -24.34
N ASP A 70 0.66 11.24 -24.09
CA ASP A 70 2.05 10.97 -23.70
C ASP A 70 2.51 11.52 -22.34
N GLU A 71 1.66 12.20 -21.55
CA GLU A 71 2.05 12.73 -20.22
C GLU A 71 2.39 11.61 -19.23
N GLU A 72 1.62 10.52 -19.22
CA GLU A 72 1.88 9.36 -18.37
C GLU A 72 3.24 8.72 -18.73
N ASP A 73 3.48 8.46 -20.01
CA ASP A 73 4.74 7.89 -20.49
C ASP A 73 5.94 8.80 -20.18
N ARG A 74 5.74 10.12 -20.29
CA ARG A 74 6.76 11.12 -19.93
C ARG A 74 6.99 11.15 -18.43
N PHE A 75 5.95 11.04 -17.61
CA PHE A 75 6.05 10.91 -16.17
C PHE A 75 6.83 9.66 -15.77
N GLU A 76 6.56 8.50 -16.39
CA GLU A 76 7.30 7.28 -16.09
C GLU A 76 8.79 7.41 -16.41
N ARG A 77 9.13 8.02 -17.56
CA ARG A 77 10.54 8.32 -17.89
C ARG A 77 11.18 9.27 -16.89
N PHE A 78 10.47 10.32 -16.49
CA PHE A 78 10.93 11.26 -15.47
C PHE A 78 11.18 10.56 -14.14
N ARG A 79 10.23 9.74 -13.68
CA ARG A 79 10.34 8.96 -12.45
C ARG A 79 11.56 8.06 -12.45
N MET A 80 11.79 7.32 -13.53
CA MET A 80 12.97 6.47 -13.69
C MET A 80 14.29 7.23 -13.68
N ALA A 81 14.32 8.45 -14.21
CA ALA A 81 15.52 9.28 -14.28
C ALA A 81 15.85 9.97 -12.95
N VAL A 82 14.84 10.43 -12.21
CA VAL A 82 15.02 11.20 -10.97
C VAL A 82 15.29 10.30 -9.76
N GLY A 83 14.68 9.11 -9.69
CA GLY A 83 14.85 8.20 -8.56
C GLY A 83 16.32 7.93 -8.16
N PRO A 84 17.20 7.55 -9.10
CA PRO A 84 18.62 7.30 -8.81
C PRO A 84 19.43 8.53 -8.36
N LEU A 85 18.94 9.74 -8.61
CA LEU A 85 19.63 10.99 -8.24
C LEU A 85 19.36 11.41 -6.81
N ALA A 86 18.33 10.83 -6.18
CA ALA A 86 17.91 11.20 -4.86
C ALA A 86 18.71 10.46 -3.77
N ARG A 87 19.12 11.20 -2.74
CA ARG A 87 19.76 10.61 -1.55
C ARG A 87 18.82 9.68 -0.79
N TYR A 88 17.54 10.04 -0.74
CA TYR A 88 16.49 9.24 -0.10
C TYR A 88 15.73 8.47 -1.20
N PRO A 89 15.26 7.24 -0.92
CA PRO A 89 14.35 6.56 -1.84
C PRO A 89 13.12 7.45 -2.11
N LEU A 90 12.95 7.84 -3.37
CA LEU A 90 11.77 8.58 -3.84
C LEU A 90 10.75 7.61 -4.41
N ASP A 91 9.54 7.62 -3.85
CA ASP A 91 8.38 7.02 -4.50
C ASP A 91 7.55 8.15 -5.13
N LEU A 92 7.48 8.18 -6.45
CA LEU A 92 6.77 9.23 -7.19
C LEU A 92 5.52 8.66 -7.81
N ASN A 93 4.40 9.32 -7.54
CA ASN A 93 3.11 9.04 -8.15
C ASN A 93 2.61 10.25 -8.92
N ALA A 94 1.90 10.02 -10.02
CA ALA A 94 1.16 11.04 -10.75
C ALA A 94 -0.33 10.72 -10.73
N VAL A 95 -1.14 11.76 -10.62
CA VAL A 95 -2.60 11.63 -10.62
C VAL A 95 -3.25 12.81 -11.30
N GLU A 96 -4.37 12.55 -11.97
CA GLU A 96 -5.23 13.56 -12.56
C GLU A 96 -6.06 14.26 -11.49
N GLU A 97 -6.08 15.59 -11.53
CA GLU A 97 -6.96 16.43 -10.71
C GLU A 97 -8.44 16.02 -10.86
N ALA A 98 -8.87 15.71 -12.09
CA ALA A 98 -10.23 15.28 -12.37
C ALA A 98 -10.59 13.95 -11.68
N ARG A 99 -9.66 12.98 -11.65
CA ARG A 99 -9.85 11.70 -10.96
C ARG A 99 -9.97 11.88 -9.46
N LEU A 100 -9.10 12.71 -8.85
CA LEU A 100 -9.17 12.99 -7.42
C LEU A 100 -10.51 13.61 -7.03
N VAL A 101 -11.01 14.57 -7.80
CA VAL A 101 -12.31 15.21 -7.53
C VAL A 101 -13.48 14.23 -7.71
N ALA A 102 -13.42 13.35 -8.71
CA ALA A 102 -14.50 12.41 -9.01
C ALA A 102 -14.57 11.23 -8.03
N GLU A 103 -13.42 10.64 -7.68
CA GLU A 103 -13.35 9.39 -6.91
C GLU A 103 -13.05 9.61 -5.42
N GLY A 104 -12.47 10.77 -5.08
CA GLY A 104 -11.94 11.07 -3.77
C GLY A 104 -10.62 10.38 -3.46
N GLU A 105 -9.93 10.87 -2.44
CA GLU A 105 -8.65 10.31 -1.99
C GLU A 105 -8.55 10.44 -0.47
N VAL A 106 -7.99 9.43 0.19
CA VAL A 106 -7.94 9.37 1.66
C VAL A 106 -6.64 9.98 2.16
N ASN A 107 -5.50 9.52 1.61
CA ASN A 107 -4.19 9.93 2.10
C ASN A 107 -3.88 11.38 1.74
N LEU A 108 -4.18 11.78 0.49
CA LEU A 108 -3.95 13.15 0.03
C LEU A 108 -4.83 14.16 0.76
N LYS A 109 -6.07 13.79 1.12
CA LYS A 109 -7.03 14.70 1.74
C LYS A 109 -6.62 15.10 3.15
N GLU A 110 -6.26 14.13 3.99
CA GLU A 110 -6.01 14.37 5.42
C GLU A 110 -4.52 14.38 5.80
N ASN A 111 -3.66 13.64 5.07
CA ASN A 111 -2.27 13.37 5.47
C ASN A 111 -1.26 13.71 4.38
N ALA A 112 -1.41 14.90 3.82
CA ALA A 112 -0.47 15.44 2.85
C ALA A 112 0.03 16.82 3.26
N LEU A 113 1.29 17.08 2.97
CA LEU A 113 1.90 18.40 3.03
C LEU A 113 2.02 18.94 1.61
N LEU A 114 1.40 20.09 1.34
CA LEU A 114 1.59 20.79 0.06
C LEU A 114 3.04 21.28 -0.01
N ILE A 115 3.78 20.82 -1.01
CA ILE A 115 5.18 21.20 -1.23
C ILE A 115 5.28 22.36 -2.20
N ALA A 116 4.51 22.34 -3.29
CA ALA A 116 4.48 23.41 -4.28
C ALA A 116 3.16 23.41 -5.08
N GLY A 117 2.84 24.56 -5.68
CA GLY A 117 1.63 24.76 -6.49
C GLY A 117 0.41 25.18 -5.67
N GLU A 118 -0.78 24.85 -6.17
CA GLU A 118 -2.06 25.24 -5.59
C GLU A 118 -2.66 24.10 -4.75
N ASP A 119 -3.09 24.39 -3.51
CA ASP A 119 -3.78 23.38 -2.69
C ASP A 119 -5.15 23.05 -3.32
N VAL A 120 -5.38 21.77 -3.61
CA VAL A 120 -6.64 21.27 -4.18
C VAL A 120 -7.43 20.42 -3.20
N ARG A 121 -6.90 20.17 -2.00
CA ARG A 121 -7.49 19.23 -1.03
C ARG A 121 -8.91 19.62 -0.66
N ASP A 122 -9.24 20.91 -0.57
CA ASP A 122 -10.61 21.36 -0.27
C ASP A 122 -11.66 20.86 -1.26
N ARG A 123 -11.26 20.63 -2.52
CA ARG A 123 -12.15 20.17 -3.59
C ARG A 123 -12.16 18.66 -3.77
N VAL A 124 -11.18 17.96 -3.20
CA VAL A 124 -11.10 16.50 -3.25
C VAL A 124 -12.00 15.94 -2.13
N PRO A 125 -13.02 15.13 -2.44
CA PRO A 125 -13.79 14.48 -1.39
C PRO A 125 -12.98 13.36 -0.74
N LEU A 126 -13.37 12.94 0.46
CA LEU A 126 -12.93 11.65 0.97
C LEU A 126 -13.49 10.54 0.08
N MET A 127 -12.66 9.56 -0.24
CA MET A 127 -13.09 8.37 -0.99
C MET A 127 -14.30 7.72 -0.29
N PRO A 128 -15.38 7.37 -1.00
CA PRO A 128 -16.52 6.69 -0.40
C PRO A 128 -16.10 5.44 0.38
N LEU A 129 -16.69 5.22 1.55
CA LEU A 129 -16.26 4.16 2.47
C LEU A 129 -16.28 2.76 1.84
N GLU A 130 -17.25 2.46 0.97
CA GLU A 130 -17.29 1.18 0.26
C GLU A 130 -16.08 1.00 -0.66
N ALA A 131 -15.72 2.04 -1.41
CA ALA A 131 -14.55 2.04 -2.28
C ALA A 131 -13.25 1.96 -1.46
N TRP A 132 -13.18 2.67 -0.33
CA TRP A 132 -12.07 2.57 0.62
C TRP A 132 -11.92 1.17 1.21
N THR A 133 -13.02 0.55 1.59
CA THR A 133 -13.03 -0.83 2.13
C THR A 133 -12.51 -1.80 1.10
N ARG A 134 -13.00 -1.71 -0.15
CA ARG A 134 -12.51 -2.54 -1.26
C ARG A 134 -11.03 -2.32 -1.51
N HIS A 135 -10.59 -1.07 -1.59
CA HIS A 135 -9.18 -0.74 -1.73
C HIS A 135 -8.35 -1.40 -0.62
N SER A 136 -8.71 -1.15 0.63
CA SER A 136 -8.00 -1.61 1.82
C SER A 136 -7.97 -3.13 1.94
N MET A 137 -9.06 -3.83 1.65
CA MET A 137 -9.11 -5.31 1.70
C MET A 137 -8.17 -5.97 0.68
N HIS A 138 -7.91 -5.34 -0.47
CA HIS A 138 -6.99 -5.91 -1.47
C HIS A 138 -5.50 -5.66 -1.14
N GLN A 139 -5.18 -4.71 -0.25
CA GLN A 139 -3.80 -4.30 -0.03
C GLN A 139 -2.96 -5.35 0.73
N PRO A 140 -3.39 -5.91 1.88
CA PRO A 140 -2.57 -6.87 2.62
C PRO A 140 -2.18 -8.10 1.80
N TYR A 141 -3.09 -8.60 0.96
CA TYR A 141 -2.84 -9.75 0.08
C TYR A 141 -1.54 -9.60 -0.72
N ARG A 142 -1.27 -8.41 -1.28
CA ARG A 142 -0.06 -8.15 -2.08
C ARG A 142 1.22 -8.35 -1.28
N PHE A 143 1.23 -8.00 0.00
CA PHE A 143 2.39 -8.13 0.89
C PHE A 143 2.55 -9.58 1.35
N ILE A 144 1.44 -10.25 1.69
CA ILE A 144 1.40 -11.69 2.01
C ILE A 144 1.98 -12.51 0.86
N GLU A 145 1.60 -12.19 -0.37
CA GLU A 145 2.10 -12.81 -1.59
C GLU A 145 3.59 -12.53 -1.81
N ARG A 146 4.03 -11.27 -1.75
CA ARG A 146 5.41 -10.87 -2.01
C ARG A 146 6.43 -11.47 -1.04
N ALA A 147 6.04 -11.70 0.21
CA ALA A 147 6.90 -12.33 1.20
C ALA A 147 7.22 -13.80 0.85
N ARG A 148 6.42 -14.44 -0.01
CA ARG A 148 6.50 -15.88 -0.28
C ARG A 148 7.03 -16.14 -1.68
N ALA A 149 8.22 -16.73 -1.76
CA ALA A 149 8.78 -17.22 -3.02
C ALA A 149 7.91 -18.38 -3.55
N ARG A 150 7.30 -18.19 -4.72
CA ARG A 150 6.51 -19.23 -5.40
C ARG A 150 6.58 -19.07 -6.93
N PRO A 151 6.31 -20.14 -7.70
CA PRO A 151 6.14 -20.02 -9.14
C PRO A 151 5.02 -19.00 -9.48
N GLU A 152 5.23 -18.21 -10.53
CA GLU A 152 4.33 -17.11 -10.95
C GLU A 152 2.86 -17.54 -11.12
N ASP A 153 2.65 -18.81 -11.46
CA ASP A 153 1.35 -19.41 -11.72
C ASP A 153 0.77 -20.26 -10.59
N ALA A 154 1.52 -20.47 -9.50
CA ALA A 154 1.04 -21.27 -8.38
C ALA A 154 0.22 -20.40 -7.43
N PRO A 155 -1.02 -20.80 -7.08
CA PRO A 155 -1.77 -20.08 -6.04
C PRO A 155 -1.12 -20.30 -4.67
N LEU A 156 -1.36 -19.37 -3.74
CA LEU A 156 -1.05 -19.57 -2.32
C LEU A 156 -1.88 -20.72 -1.77
N ARG A 157 -1.29 -21.57 -0.94
CA ARG A 157 -2.02 -22.62 -0.23
C ARG A 157 -2.50 -22.08 1.12
N PHE A 158 -3.80 -22.16 1.37
CA PHE A 158 -4.38 -21.83 2.66
C PHE A 158 -4.62 -23.12 3.49
N PRO A 159 -4.31 -23.15 4.80
CA PRO A 159 -3.65 -22.10 5.57
C PRO A 159 -2.20 -21.90 5.13
N LEU A 160 -1.72 -20.67 5.26
CA LEU A 160 -0.35 -20.29 4.96
C LEU A 160 0.63 -20.96 5.94
N ALA A 161 1.83 -21.22 5.43
CA ALA A 161 3.03 -21.41 6.24
C ALA A 161 3.83 -20.10 6.32
N TYR A 162 4.85 -20.08 7.19
CA TYR A 162 5.82 -19.00 7.26
C TYR A 162 6.49 -18.74 5.89
N PRO A 163 6.81 -17.46 5.58
CA PRO A 163 7.58 -17.11 4.38
C PRO A 163 8.86 -17.93 4.19
N ASP A 164 9.66 -18.04 5.24
CA ASP A 164 10.79 -18.98 5.34
C ASP A 164 10.82 -19.59 6.75
N PRO A 165 10.36 -20.83 6.96
CA PRO A 165 10.32 -21.44 8.30
C PRO A 165 11.69 -21.69 8.92
N ARG A 166 12.79 -21.60 8.14
CA ARG A 166 14.17 -21.75 8.63
C ARG A 166 14.82 -20.40 8.96
N GLY A 167 14.22 -19.30 8.50
CA GLY A 167 14.69 -17.95 8.77
C GLY A 167 14.58 -17.60 10.25
N GLU A 168 15.54 -16.82 10.75
CA GLU A 168 15.57 -16.38 12.16
C GLU A 168 14.28 -15.63 12.57
N LEU A 169 13.75 -14.82 11.65
CA LEU A 169 12.50 -14.08 11.77
C LEU A 169 11.43 -14.63 10.82
N TYR A 170 11.50 -15.93 10.52
CA TYR A 170 10.55 -16.65 9.68
C TYR A 170 10.40 -16.10 8.24
N GLY A 171 11.40 -15.37 7.75
CA GLY A 171 11.43 -14.76 6.42
C GLY A 171 10.70 -13.42 6.31
N TYR A 172 10.20 -12.84 7.41
CA TYR A 172 9.61 -11.49 7.39
C TYR A 172 10.63 -10.36 7.23
N ASP A 173 11.92 -10.70 7.28
CA ASP A 173 13.06 -9.82 7.06
C ASP A 173 13.66 -9.96 5.66
N TYR A 174 12.89 -10.44 4.69
CA TYR A 174 13.33 -10.69 3.31
C TYR A 174 13.79 -9.45 2.54
N ARG A 175 13.47 -8.24 3.04
CA ARG A 175 13.81 -6.97 2.38
C ARG A 175 14.69 -6.11 3.26
N GLU A 176 15.81 -5.70 2.69
CA GLU A 176 16.72 -4.75 3.32
C GLU A 176 16.12 -3.34 3.35
N VAL A 177 16.60 -2.53 4.29
CA VAL A 177 16.30 -1.11 4.40
C VAL A 177 17.58 -0.32 4.31
N THR A 178 17.51 0.82 3.63
CA THR A 178 18.63 1.74 3.46
C THR A 178 18.54 2.83 4.51
N ASP A 179 19.64 3.10 5.23
CA ASP A 179 19.72 4.23 6.14
C ASP A 179 20.03 5.57 5.43
N ALA A 180 20.07 6.65 6.20
CA ALA A 180 20.35 8.00 5.68
C ALA A 180 21.77 8.15 5.10
N GLN A 181 22.66 7.20 5.35
CA GLN A 181 24.02 7.13 4.82
C GLN A 181 24.11 6.27 3.56
N GLY A 182 23.01 5.65 3.12
CA GLY A 182 22.98 4.77 1.97
C GLY A 182 23.39 3.32 2.28
N GLN A 183 23.58 2.96 3.55
CA GLN A 183 23.97 1.61 3.93
C GLN A 183 22.75 0.70 4.05
N LEU A 184 22.88 -0.54 3.54
CA LEU A 184 21.85 -1.56 3.61
C LEU A 184 21.90 -2.32 4.93
N HIS A 185 20.73 -2.56 5.50
CA HIS A 185 20.52 -3.29 6.76
C HIS A 185 19.39 -4.30 6.61
N ARG A 186 19.45 -5.43 7.34
CA ARG A 186 18.28 -6.32 7.48
C ARG A 186 17.11 -5.53 8.05
N GLY A 187 15.97 -5.59 7.37
CA GLY A 187 14.82 -4.76 7.68
C GLY A 187 13.55 -5.56 7.94
N PHE A 188 12.63 -4.99 8.71
CA PHE A 188 11.29 -5.54 8.94
C PHE A 188 10.18 -4.56 8.48
N LYS A 189 10.51 -3.64 7.54
CA LYS A 189 9.58 -2.64 6.99
C LYS A 189 8.30 -3.26 6.42
N GLU A 190 8.43 -4.38 5.73
CA GLU A 190 7.31 -5.09 5.09
C GLU A 190 6.37 -5.69 6.15
N LEU A 191 6.90 -6.21 7.26
CA LEU A 191 6.11 -6.67 8.41
C LEU A 191 5.27 -5.52 9.02
N VAL A 192 5.90 -4.37 9.26
CA VAL A 192 5.20 -3.18 9.78
C VAL A 192 4.10 -2.73 8.83
N THR A 193 4.41 -2.68 7.53
CA THR A 193 3.47 -2.25 6.50
C THR A 193 2.29 -3.20 6.39
N LEU A 194 2.55 -4.51 6.44
CA LEU A 194 1.52 -5.53 6.43
C LEU A 194 0.60 -5.43 7.66
N ALA A 195 1.17 -5.32 8.87
CA ALA A 195 0.39 -5.16 10.11
C ALA A 195 -0.52 -3.93 10.05
N CYS A 196 0.00 -2.77 9.64
CA CYS A 196 -0.80 -1.54 9.53
C CYS A 196 -1.91 -1.68 8.47
N ARG A 197 -1.62 -2.29 7.31
CA ARG A 197 -2.61 -2.49 6.25
C ARG A 197 -3.70 -3.48 6.65
N MET A 198 -3.37 -4.52 7.40
CA MET A 198 -4.37 -5.43 7.96
C MET A 198 -5.26 -4.73 8.98
N ALA A 199 -4.67 -3.88 9.84
CA ALA A 199 -5.43 -3.07 10.77
C ALA A 199 -6.39 -2.12 10.04
N THR A 200 -5.91 -1.39 9.03
CA THR A 200 -6.74 -0.54 8.16
C THR A 200 -7.87 -1.32 7.47
N ALA A 201 -7.57 -2.50 6.91
CA ALA A 201 -8.55 -3.32 6.22
C ALA A 201 -9.65 -3.82 7.16
N ALA A 202 -9.27 -4.29 8.36
CA ALA A 202 -10.23 -4.71 9.38
C ALA A 202 -11.09 -3.54 9.86
N VAL A 203 -10.49 -2.37 10.15
CA VAL A 203 -11.24 -1.17 10.57
C VAL A 203 -12.22 -0.70 9.49
N ALA A 204 -11.79 -0.69 8.22
CA ALA A 204 -12.66 -0.29 7.12
C ALA A 204 -13.85 -1.25 6.96
N LEU A 205 -13.60 -2.57 7.00
CA LEU A 205 -14.63 -3.57 6.79
C LEU A 205 -15.57 -3.73 8.00
N ASP A 206 -15.02 -3.86 9.19
CA ASP A 206 -15.76 -4.28 10.39
C ASP A 206 -16.32 -3.07 11.16
N ALA A 207 -15.62 -1.93 11.16
CA ALA A 207 -16.05 -0.71 11.86
C ALA A 207 -16.58 0.40 10.92
N GLY A 208 -16.39 0.27 9.60
CA GLY A 208 -16.86 1.26 8.65
C GLY A 208 -16.19 2.63 8.79
N ARG A 209 -14.86 2.65 8.98
CA ARG A 209 -14.08 3.89 9.18
C ARG A 209 -12.94 4.02 8.19
N HIS A 210 -12.61 5.27 7.86
CA HIS A 210 -11.34 5.61 7.21
C HIS A 210 -10.20 5.58 8.22
N THR A 211 -9.01 5.26 7.73
CA THR A 211 -7.77 5.45 8.47
C THR A 211 -6.77 6.14 7.56
N PHE A 212 -6.03 7.09 8.08
CA PHE A 212 -5.26 8.02 7.26
C PHE A 212 -3.74 7.79 7.36
N SER A 213 -3.26 7.17 8.45
CA SER A 213 -1.83 6.92 8.68
C SER A 213 -1.57 5.56 9.32
N LYS A 214 -0.30 5.19 9.48
CA LYS A 214 0.07 3.95 10.16
C LYS A 214 -0.35 3.99 11.64
N ARG A 215 -0.07 5.09 12.36
CA ARG A 215 -0.52 5.24 13.76
C ARG A 215 -2.02 5.26 13.87
N ASP A 216 -2.70 6.00 13.00
CA ASP A 216 -4.15 6.09 13.00
C ASP A 216 -4.79 4.72 12.75
N ALA A 217 -4.25 3.92 11.83
CA ALA A 217 -4.71 2.54 11.62
C ALA A 217 -4.61 1.68 12.90
N ILE A 218 -3.49 1.76 13.63
CA ILE A 218 -3.31 1.02 14.89
C ILE A 218 -4.25 1.54 15.98
N GLN A 219 -4.39 2.86 16.09
CA GLN A 219 -5.26 3.49 17.08
C GLN A 219 -6.74 3.16 16.83
N ALA A 220 -7.21 3.33 15.60
CA ALA A 220 -8.58 3.01 15.21
C ALA A 220 -8.90 1.52 15.41
N HIS A 221 -7.93 0.63 15.16
CA HIS A 221 -8.09 -0.79 15.42
C HIS A 221 -8.27 -1.09 16.92
N ARG A 222 -7.46 -0.46 17.78
CA ARG A 222 -7.63 -0.54 19.24
C ARG A 222 -8.98 0.02 19.68
N GLU A 223 -9.39 1.17 19.16
CA GLU A 223 -10.59 1.87 19.62
C GLU A 223 -11.89 1.20 19.17
N HIS A 224 -11.92 0.61 17.98
CA HIS A 224 -13.16 0.12 17.38
C HIS A 224 -13.29 -1.40 17.33
N LEU A 225 -12.17 -2.14 17.28
CA LEU A 225 -12.19 -3.60 17.17
C LEU A 225 -11.67 -4.26 18.44
N ASN A 226 -10.52 -3.79 18.94
CA ASN A 226 -9.86 -4.28 20.16
C ASN A 226 -9.79 -5.82 20.24
N ASP A 227 -9.55 -6.48 19.10
CA ASP A 227 -9.55 -7.94 19.01
C ASP A 227 -8.20 -8.56 19.43
N THR A 228 -8.09 -9.88 19.29
CA THR A 228 -6.88 -10.66 19.60
C THR A 228 -5.61 -10.21 18.88
N TRP A 229 -5.71 -9.53 17.72
CA TRP A 229 -4.56 -9.06 16.93
C TRP A 229 -4.10 -7.67 17.32
N THR A 230 -4.93 -6.90 18.03
CA THR A 230 -4.62 -5.53 18.46
C THR A 230 -3.26 -5.44 19.19
N PRO A 231 -2.94 -6.29 20.20
CA PRO A 231 -1.64 -6.21 20.88
C PRO A 231 -0.46 -6.54 19.97
N LEU A 232 -0.65 -7.39 18.96
CA LEU A 232 0.39 -7.73 17.99
C LEU A 232 0.73 -6.52 17.12
N TYR A 233 -0.28 -5.86 16.53
CA TYR A 233 -0.05 -4.72 15.66
C TYR A 233 0.60 -3.55 16.41
N GLU A 234 0.18 -3.32 17.66
CA GLU A 234 0.81 -2.34 18.54
C GLU A 234 2.26 -2.65 18.85
N SER A 235 2.59 -3.92 19.16
CA SER A 235 3.97 -4.32 19.43
C SER A 235 4.88 -4.13 18.21
N ILE A 236 4.39 -4.46 17.01
CA ILE A 236 5.14 -4.27 15.75
C ILE A 236 5.38 -2.78 15.51
N PHE A 237 4.35 -1.95 15.74
CA PHE A 237 4.48 -0.50 15.56
C PHE A 237 5.40 0.14 16.61
N ALA A 238 5.37 -0.31 17.86
CA ALA A 238 6.27 0.16 18.91
C ALA A 238 7.73 -0.22 18.63
N LEU A 239 7.98 -1.44 18.13
CA LEU A 239 9.31 -1.84 17.66
C LEU A 239 9.81 -0.90 16.56
N ARG A 240 8.93 -0.54 15.61
CA ARG A 240 9.24 0.42 14.55
C ARG A 240 9.60 1.80 15.09
N GLN A 241 8.89 2.31 16.09
CA GLN A 241 9.21 3.60 16.69
C GLN A 241 10.59 3.62 17.36
N LYS A 242 11.00 2.51 17.97
CA LYS A 242 12.28 2.41 18.68
C LYS A 242 13.47 2.13 17.76
N TRP A 243 13.28 1.29 16.75
CA TRP A 243 14.37 0.76 15.91
C TRP A 243 14.31 1.21 14.45
N GLY A 244 13.36 2.08 14.10
CA GLY A 244 13.07 2.41 12.72
C GLY A 244 12.55 1.16 12.00
N TYR A 245 13.15 0.82 10.86
CA TYR A 245 12.85 -0.45 10.19
C TYR A 245 13.95 -1.50 10.32
N ARG A 246 14.99 -1.27 11.12
CA ARG A 246 16.15 -2.16 11.25
C ARG A 246 15.90 -3.29 12.25
N VAL A 247 16.33 -4.50 11.91
CA VAL A 247 16.32 -5.61 12.87
C VAL A 247 17.19 -5.23 14.09
N PRO A 248 16.66 -5.29 15.32
CA PRO A 248 17.41 -4.92 16.52
C PRO A 248 18.62 -5.82 16.75
N GLU A 249 19.70 -5.23 17.28
CA GLU A 249 20.92 -5.96 17.66
C GLU A 249 20.84 -6.53 19.09
N ASP A 250 20.09 -5.88 19.99
CA ASP A 250 19.98 -6.37 21.36
C ASP A 250 19.08 -7.61 21.45
N ALA A 251 19.47 -8.54 22.32
CA ALA A 251 18.82 -9.85 22.41
C ALA A 251 17.34 -9.76 22.81
N ALA A 252 16.96 -8.79 23.65
CA ALA A 252 15.60 -8.69 24.15
C ALA A 252 14.65 -8.15 23.07
N ALA A 253 15.01 -7.07 22.37
CA ALA A 253 14.20 -6.55 21.27
C ALA A 253 14.17 -7.53 20.08
N LYS A 254 15.28 -8.23 19.82
CA LYS A 254 15.32 -9.27 18.79
C LYS A 254 14.38 -10.43 19.12
N ALA A 255 14.34 -10.86 20.38
CA ALA A 255 13.38 -11.87 20.84
C ALA A 255 11.93 -11.38 20.71
N ALA A 256 11.64 -10.12 21.05
CA ALA A 256 10.32 -9.51 20.88
C ALA A 256 9.89 -9.44 19.41
N LEU A 257 10.80 -9.04 18.51
CA LEU A 257 10.52 -9.04 17.07
C LEU A 257 10.27 -10.47 16.56
N LYS A 258 11.04 -11.45 17.03
CA LYS A 258 10.84 -12.86 16.66
C LYS A 258 9.49 -13.40 17.13
N ASP A 259 9.05 -13.06 18.34
CA ASP A 259 7.71 -13.42 18.84
C ASP A 259 6.60 -12.79 17.98
N ALA A 260 6.75 -11.50 17.63
CA ALA A 260 5.83 -10.82 16.72
C ALA A 260 5.76 -11.52 15.35
N CYS A 261 6.91 -11.88 14.76
CA CYS A 261 6.95 -12.63 13.50
C CYS A 261 6.27 -14.00 13.60
N ALA A 262 6.44 -14.72 14.72
CA ALA A 262 5.79 -16.01 14.94
C ALA A 262 4.26 -15.86 14.95
N ARG A 263 3.75 -14.86 15.68
CA ARG A 263 2.31 -14.59 15.80
C ARG A 263 1.70 -13.98 14.53
N MET A 264 2.52 -13.35 13.68
CA MET A 264 2.06 -12.72 12.44
C MET A 264 1.43 -13.73 11.48
N LEU A 265 1.92 -14.98 11.43
CA LEU A 265 1.36 -16.01 10.55
C LEU A 265 -0.11 -16.30 10.87
N ASP A 266 -0.46 -16.37 12.15
CA ASP A 266 -1.85 -16.61 12.56
C ASP A 266 -2.74 -15.41 12.20
N ALA A 267 -2.20 -14.19 12.34
CA ALA A 267 -2.91 -12.98 11.93
C ALA A 267 -3.14 -12.94 10.40
N GLU A 268 -2.15 -13.29 9.59
CA GLU A 268 -2.28 -13.40 8.13
C GLU A 268 -3.34 -14.44 7.74
N ASN A 269 -3.35 -15.61 8.39
CA ASN A 269 -4.34 -16.65 8.15
C ASN A 269 -5.75 -16.20 8.53
N ALA A 270 -5.91 -15.54 9.69
CA ALA A 270 -7.18 -14.96 10.10
C ALA A 270 -7.67 -13.89 9.10
N PHE A 271 -6.77 -13.05 8.61
CA PHE A 271 -7.08 -12.09 7.55
C PHE A 271 -7.47 -12.77 6.24
N LEU A 272 -6.76 -13.81 5.79
CA LEU A 272 -7.10 -14.49 4.53
C LEU A 272 -8.44 -15.22 4.59
N ALA A 273 -8.85 -15.71 5.77
CA ALA A 273 -10.19 -16.23 5.98
C ALA A 273 -11.25 -15.13 5.82
N ARG A 274 -11.06 -13.98 6.49
CA ARG A 274 -11.93 -12.80 6.33
C ARG A 274 -11.96 -12.29 4.88
N TYR A 275 -10.82 -12.28 4.22
CA TYR A 275 -10.67 -11.83 2.83
C TYR A 275 -11.39 -12.77 1.86
N ARG A 276 -11.35 -14.09 2.08
CA ARG A 276 -12.16 -15.06 1.31
C ARG A 276 -13.63 -14.68 1.34
N ASP A 277 -14.16 -14.45 2.52
CA ASP A 277 -15.59 -14.17 2.72
C ASP A 277 -15.97 -12.82 2.09
N PHE A 278 -15.11 -11.82 2.22
CA PHE A 278 -15.23 -10.54 1.51
C PHE A 278 -15.28 -10.73 -0.01
N LEU A 279 -14.34 -11.50 -0.59
CA LEU A 279 -14.26 -11.72 -2.03
C LEU A 279 -15.47 -12.50 -2.57
N LEU A 280 -15.94 -13.51 -1.84
CA LEU A 280 -17.14 -14.27 -2.20
C LEU A 280 -18.38 -13.37 -2.27
N LEU A 281 -18.49 -12.43 -1.33
CA LEU A 281 -19.54 -11.41 -1.35
C LEU A 281 -19.37 -10.45 -2.54
N GLU A 282 -18.15 -9.97 -2.79
CA GLU A 282 -17.81 -9.11 -3.93
C GLU A 282 -18.18 -9.73 -5.29
N LEU A 283 -18.20 -11.05 -5.46
CA LEU A 283 -18.64 -11.67 -6.72
C LEU A 283 -20.07 -11.30 -7.13
N THR A 284 -20.90 -10.89 -6.16
CA THR A 284 -22.33 -10.61 -6.33
C THR A 284 -22.69 -9.12 -6.24
N ARG A 285 -21.75 -8.25 -5.85
CA ARG A 285 -21.97 -6.81 -5.66
C ARG A 285 -20.92 -5.97 -6.37
N GLY A 286 -21.14 -4.66 -6.44
CA GLY A 286 -20.21 -3.73 -7.07
C GLY A 286 -20.23 -3.75 -8.60
N ALA A 287 -19.30 -3.03 -9.21
CA ALA A 287 -19.19 -2.96 -10.67
C ALA A 287 -18.56 -4.24 -11.24
N VAL A 288 -18.75 -4.49 -12.54
CA VAL A 288 -18.18 -5.68 -13.22
C VAL A 288 -16.66 -5.77 -13.00
N ARG A 289 -15.94 -4.63 -13.00
CA ARG A 289 -14.49 -4.60 -12.74
C ARG A 289 -14.11 -5.14 -11.35
N ASP A 290 -14.91 -4.83 -10.33
CA ASP A 290 -14.66 -5.23 -8.94
C ASP A 290 -14.91 -6.73 -8.79
N ARG A 291 -16.01 -7.22 -9.39
CA ARG A 291 -16.36 -8.65 -9.45
C ARG A 291 -15.30 -9.48 -10.19
N VAL A 292 -14.75 -8.94 -11.29
CA VAL A 292 -13.64 -9.58 -12.04
C VAL A 292 -12.38 -9.65 -11.19
N LEU A 293 -12.01 -8.57 -10.50
CA LEU A 293 -10.88 -8.58 -9.59
C LEU A 293 -11.08 -9.59 -8.46
N ALA A 294 -12.29 -9.66 -7.89
CA ALA A 294 -12.62 -10.60 -6.84
C ALA A 294 -12.49 -12.06 -7.31
N ALA A 295 -13.02 -12.38 -8.50
CA ALA A 295 -12.87 -13.71 -9.11
C ALA A 295 -11.40 -14.09 -9.29
N ARG A 296 -10.58 -13.17 -9.83
CA ARG A 296 -9.14 -13.39 -10.01
C ARG A 296 -8.44 -13.66 -8.68
N ARG A 297 -8.73 -12.88 -7.64
CA ARG A 297 -8.13 -13.03 -6.30
C ARG A 297 -8.52 -14.34 -5.62
N LEU A 298 -9.75 -14.80 -5.82
CA LEU A 298 -10.17 -16.14 -5.38
C LEU A 298 -9.41 -17.27 -6.09
N GLY A 299 -8.94 -17.05 -7.32
CA GLY A 299 -8.04 -17.97 -8.03
C GLY A 299 -6.60 -17.96 -7.54
N ASP A 300 -6.17 -16.89 -6.86
CA ASP A 300 -4.79 -16.74 -6.38
C ASP A 300 -4.53 -17.49 -5.07
N ILE A 301 -5.58 -17.96 -4.38
CA ILE A 301 -5.49 -18.65 -3.10
C ILE A 301 -6.30 -19.95 -3.16
N ALA A 302 -5.62 -21.07 -3.00
CA ALA A 302 -6.21 -22.39 -2.85
C ALA A 302 -6.72 -22.59 -1.42
N TYR A 303 -8.00 -22.30 -1.21
CA TYR A 303 -8.74 -22.64 0.00
C TYR A 303 -9.14 -24.12 -0.01
N PRO A 304 -9.18 -24.80 1.16
CA PRO A 304 -9.49 -26.22 1.24
C PRO A 304 -10.98 -26.53 1.06
N ASP A 305 -11.85 -25.54 1.24
CA ASP A 305 -13.30 -25.69 1.06
C ASP A 305 -13.72 -25.69 -0.42
N ALA A 306 -14.94 -26.16 -0.66
CA ALA A 306 -15.50 -26.19 -2.01
C ALA A 306 -16.21 -24.87 -2.40
N ASP A 307 -16.32 -23.91 -1.48
CA ASP A 307 -17.13 -22.70 -1.69
C ASP A 307 -16.51 -21.85 -2.79
N VAL A 308 -15.19 -21.68 -2.77
CA VAL A 308 -14.46 -20.91 -3.79
C VAL A 308 -14.59 -21.52 -5.19
N PRO A 309 -14.23 -22.80 -5.43
CA PRO A 309 -14.45 -23.42 -6.73
C PRO A 309 -15.91 -23.43 -7.18
N GLN A 310 -16.88 -23.62 -6.27
CA GLN A 310 -18.29 -23.59 -6.63
C GLN A 310 -18.75 -22.19 -7.04
N ALA A 311 -18.36 -21.14 -6.31
CA ALA A 311 -18.67 -19.77 -6.64
C ALA A 311 -18.10 -19.36 -8.00
N LEU A 312 -16.84 -19.73 -8.29
CA LEU A 312 -16.22 -19.49 -9.59
C LEU A 312 -16.92 -20.26 -10.72
N ARG A 313 -17.35 -21.51 -10.50
CA ARG A 313 -18.11 -22.26 -11.52
C ARG A 313 -19.43 -21.61 -11.87
N ARG A 314 -20.16 -21.02 -10.90
CA ARG A 314 -21.40 -20.28 -11.18
C ARG A 314 -21.17 -19.09 -12.11
N LEU A 315 -20.00 -18.44 -12.03
CA LEU A 315 -19.66 -17.32 -12.91
C LEU A 315 -19.43 -17.72 -14.37
N LEU A 316 -19.26 -19.01 -14.67
CA LEU A 316 -19.16 -19.49 -16.05
C LEU A 316 -20.47 -19.29 -16.84
N GLU A 317 -21.59 -19.15 -16.12
CA GLU A 317 -22.92 -18.87 -16.69
C GLU A 317 -23.26 -17.37 -16.70
N SER A 318 -22.35 -16.51 -16.21
CA SER A 318 -22.57 -15.06 -16.17
C SER A 318 -22.81 -14.50 -17.58
N PRO A 319 -23.73 -13.52 -17.77
CA PRO A 319 -23.88 -12.84 -19.05
C PRO A 319 -22.63 -12.03 -19.43
N GLU A 320 -21.83 -11.60 -18.44
CA GLU A 320 -20.62 -10.80 -18.63
C GLU A 320 -19.43 -11.65 -19.11
N PRO A 321 -18.89 -11.41 -20.32
CA PRO A 321 -17.78 -12.20 -20.85
C PRO A 321 -16.52 -12.17 -19.99
N SER A 322 -16.19 -10.99 -19.43
CA SER A 322 -15.01 -10.78 -18.58
C SER A 322 -15.08 -11.58 -17.29
N LEU A 323 -16.27 -11.77 -16.71
CA LEU A 323 -16.46 -12.63 -15.53
C LEU A 323 -16.29 -14.11 -15.88
N ARG A 324 -16.82 -14.56 -17.03
CA ARG A 324 -16.63 -15.94 -17.49
C ARG A 324 -15.16 -16.25 -17.75
N GLU A 325 -14.42 -15.29 -18.27
CA GLU A 325 -12.97 -15.42 -18.52
C GLU A 325 -12.19 -15.47 -17.21
N ALA A 326 -12.38 -14.50 -16.32
CA ALA A 326 -11.75 -14.49 -15.00
C ALA A 326 -12.01 -15.79 -14.23
N ALA A 327 -13.25 -16.29 -14.23
CA ALA A 327 -13.60 -17.55 -13.60
C ALA A 327 -12.87 -18.77 -14.19
N ARG A 328 -12.73 -18.84 -15.52
CA ARG A 328 -11.97 -19.90 -16.19
C ARG A 328 -10.49 -19.87 -15.81
N GLU A 329 -9.88 -18.69 -15.85
CA GLU A 329 -8.48 -18.49 -15.46
C GLU A 329 -8.25 -18.91 -14.00
N SER A 330 -9.11 -18.45 -13.10
CA SER A 330 -9.03 -18.77 -11.67
C SER A 330 -9.21 -20.26 -11.38
N LEU A 331 -10.19 -20.91 -12.01
CA LEU A 331 -10.38 -22.37 -11.87
C LEU A 331 -9.19 -23.16 -12.41
N ALA A 332 -8.62 -22.74 -13.55
CA ALA A 332 -7.43 -23.37 -14.12
C ALA A 332 -6.21 -23.21 -13.20
N ARG A 333 -6.04 -22.04 -12.56
CA ARG A 333 -4.98 -21.79 -11.58
C ARG A 333 -5.16 -22.66 -10.33
N LEU A 334 -6.37 -22.75 -9.78
CA LEU A 334 -6.64 -23.60 -8.62
C LEU A 334 -6.40 -25.09 -8.90
N ALA A 335 -6.68 -25.56 -10.12
CA ALA A 335 -6.41 -26.94 -10.51
C ALA A 335 -4.92 -27.31 -10.48
N LYS A 336 -4.00 -26.33 -10.62
CA LYS A 336 -2.55 -26.54 -10.47
C LYS A 336 -2.11 -26.77 -9.02
N ALA A 337 -2.96 -26.45 -8.04
CA ALA A 337 -2.69 -26.62 -6.62
C ALA A 337 -3.13 -27.97 -6.04
N ALA A 338 -4.04 -28.65 -6.76
CA ALA A 338 -4.66 -29.90 -6.35
C ALA A 338 -3.67 -31.08 -6.32
#